data_AF-A0ABD3LQ27-F1
#
_entry.id   AF-A0ABD3LQ27-F1
#
_cell.length_a   1.000
_cell.length_b   1.000
_cell.length_c   1.000
_cell.angle_alpha   90.00
_cell.angle_beta   90.00
_cell.angle_gamma   90.00
#
_symmetry.space_group_name_H-M   'P 1'
#
loop_
_entity.id
_entity.type
_entity.pdbx_description
1 polymer ?
#
loop_
_entity_poly.entity_id
_entity_poly.type
_entity_poly.pdbx_seq_one_letter_code
_entity_poly.pdbx_strand_id
1 'polypeptide(L)'
;MGWEGKDEVTVFPLMQRYTFWLAARLFLSVEDPSYVAWLADPFQLLASGIISIPINLPWTPFNRAIEASNLIRKESRAIIKQRKVDLIEGKASPTQDILSHMLLAMDEDGKHMTELDIADKILGLLIGGRDTASAACTFVVKYLAELPAIFEQVYKEQMEIAKSKAPGELLNWDDIQNMKYSWNVACEVLMLAPPLQAAFKEVINNIMFNGFFIPNG
;
A
#
# COMPACT_ATOMS: atom_id res chain seq x y z
N MET A 1 -15.51 6.85 5.88
CA MET A 1 -16.46 6.05 5.08
C MET A 1 -17.26 7.01 4.22
N GLY A 2 -17.39 6.76 2.91
CA GLY A 2 -17.79 7.78 1.92
C GLY A 2 -18.95 7.39 1.00
N TRP A 3 -19.64 6.30 1.34
CA TRP A 3 -20.70 5.67 0.53
C TRP A 3 -22.09 5.69 1.17
N GLU A 4 -22.21 6.12 2.43
CA GLU A 4 -23.47 6.07 3.17
C GLU A 4 -24.47 7.06 2.57
N GLY A 5 -25.69 6.58 2.31
CA GLY A 5 -26.74 7.39 1.68
C GLY A 5 -26.53 7.71 0.20
N LYS A 6 -25.67 6.99 -0.52
CA LYS A 6 -25.46 7.17 -1.97
C LYS A 6 -25.98 5.96 -2.75
N ASP A 7 -26.73 6.25 -3.82
CA ASP A 7 -27.19 5.23 -4.77
C ASP A 7 -26.07 4.76 -5.72
N GLU A 8 -25.09 5.64 -5.99
CA GLU A 8 -23.96 5.36 -6.87
C GLU A 8 -22.63 5.78 -6.23
N VAL A 9 -21.60 4.96 -6.43
CA VAL A 9 -20.23 5.23 -5.97
C VAL A 9 -19.19 4.81 -7.00
N THR A 10 -18.14 5.61 -7.15
CA THR A 10 -16.96 5.21 -7.92
C THR A 10 -16.00 4.44 -7.02
N VAL A 11 -15.78 3.17 -7.32
CA VAL A 11 -15.02 2.24 -6.45
C VAL A 11 -13.54 2.62 -6.37
N PHE A 12 -12.89 2.96 -7.49
CA PHE A 12 -11.44 3.18 -7.51
C PHE A 12 -10.97 4.31 -6.58
N PRO A 13 -11.55 5.54 -6.61
CA PRO A 13 -11.19 6.59 -5.66
C PRO A 13 -11.49 6.23 -4.21
N LEU A 14 -12.55 5.45 -3.96
CA LEU A 14 -12.90 4.98 -2.62
C LEU A 14 -11.84 4.00 -2.10
N MET A 15 -11.40 3.07 -2.94
CA MET A 15 -10.34 2.11 -2.61
C MET A 15 -9.00 2.83 -2.40
N GLN A 16 -8.63 3.80 -3.23
CA GLN A 16 -7.41 4.59 -3.04
C GLN A 16 -7.37 5.30 -1.69
N ARG A 17 -8.50 5.91 -1.26
CA ARG A 17 -8.59 6.57 0.04
C ARG A 17 -8.51 5.56 1.19
N TYR A 18 -9.21 4.44 1.06
CA TYR A 18 -9.22 3.39 2.07
C TYR A 18 -7.84 2.75 2.25
N THR A 19 -7.18 2.35 1.17
CA THR A 19 -5.86 1.71 1.24
C THR A 19 -4.77 2.67 1.68
N PHE A 20 -4.84 3.96 1.30
CA PHE A 20 -3.92 4.96 1.82
C PHE A 20 -4.07 5.17 3.32
N TRP A 21 -5.31 5.29 3.81
CA TRP A 21 -5.58 5.37 5.26
C TRP A 21 -5.08 4.13 6.01
N LEU A 22 -5.35 2.95 5.47
CA LEU A 22 -4.90 1.69 6.05
C LEU A 22 -3.36 1.61 6.09
N ALA A 23 -2.67 2.00 5.01
CA ALA A 23 -1.21 2.01 4.95
C ALA A 23 -0.61 3.02 5.93
N ALA A 24 -1.16 4.24 6.03
CA ALA A 24 -0.72 5.24 7.00
C ALA A 24 -0.87 4.76 8.45
N ARG A 25 -1.98 4.06 8.73
CA ARG A 25 -2.23 3.45 10.04
C ARG A 25 -1.27 2.31 10.34
N LEU A 26 -1.15 1.34 9.44
CA LEU A 26 -0.33 0.14 9.65
C LEU A 26 1.17 0.43 9.71
N PHE A 27 1.65 1.39 8.92
CA PHE A 27 3.08 1.66 8.81
C PHE A 27 3.56 2.73 9.79
N LEU A 28 2.71 3.69 10.15
CA LEU A 28 3.10 4.89 10.92
C LEU A 28 2.23 5.15 12.17
N SER A 29 1.19 4.36 12.42
CA SER A 29 0.16 4.64 13.44
C SER A 29 -0.48 6.02 13.29
N VAL A 30 -0.60 6.53 12.05
CA VAL A 30 -1.24 7.82 11.78
C VAL A 30 -2.74 7.59 11.59
N GLU A 31 -3.53 8.07 12.54
CA GLU A 31 -4.99 7.82 12.56
C GLU A 31 -5.86 9.06 12.29
N ASP A 32 -5.31 10.28 12.37
CA ASP A 32 -6.08 11.51 12.12
C ASP A 32 -6.60 11.54 10.67
N PRO A 33 -7.93 11.45 10.45
CA PRO A 33 -8.50 11.42 9.11
C PRO A 33 -8.20 12.69 8.30
N SER A 34 -8.07 13.84 8.97
CA SER A 34 -7.82 15.12 8.30
C SER A 34 -6.40 15.17 7.74
N TYR A 35 -5.42 14.78 8.57
CA TYR A 35 -4.02 14.69 8.15
C TYR A 35 -3.79 13.63 7.07
N VAL A 36 -4.41 12.45 7.19
CA VAL A 36 -4.34 11.41 6.16
C VAL A 36 -4.95 11.90 4.83
N ALA A 37 -6.11 12.57 4.89
CA ALA A 37 -6.72 13.12 3.68
C ALA A 37 -5.83 14.18 3.02
N TRP A 38 -5.21 15.07 3.82
CA TRP A 38 -4.29 16.08 3.32
C TRP A 38 -3.03 15.48 2.68
N LEU A 39 -2.47 14.41 3.26
CA LEU A 39 -1.30 13.72 2.69
C LEU A 39 -1.63 13.00 1.37
N ALA A 40 -2.88 12.60 1.14
CA ALA A 40 -3.25 11.79 -0.03
C ALA A 40 -2.96 12.49 -1.38
N ASP A 41 -3.12 13.82 -1.43
CA ASP A 41 -2.92 14.62 -2.64
C ASP A 41 -1.43 14.70 -3.07
N PRO A 42 -0.48 15.07 -2.19
CA PRO A 42 0.95 14.94 -2.48
C PRO A 42 1.35 13.54 -2.95
N PHE A 43 0.81 12.48 -2.34
CA PHE A 43 1.12 11.11 -2.73
C PHE A 43 0.65 10.79 -4.16
N GLN A 44 -0.49 11.33 -4.59
CA GLN A 44 -0.97 11.14 -5.96
C GLN A 44 -0.07 11.86 -6.98
N LEU A 45 0.38 13.07 -6.67
CA LEU A 45 1.33 13.80 -7.51
C LEU A 45 2.64 13.03 -7.63
N LEU A 46 3.15 12.51 -6.52
CA LEU A 46 4.34 11.67 -6.50
C LEU A 46 4.19 10.43 -7.39
N ALA A 47 3.13 9.65 -7.20
CA ALA A 47 2.87 8.44 -7.96
C ALA A 47 2.79 8.71 -9.47
N SER A 48 2.12 9.81 -9.86
CA SER A 48 2.01 10.21 -11.27
C SER A 48 3.35 10.55 -11.94
N GLY A 49 4.36 10.96 -11.15
CA GLY A 49 5.69 11.28 -11.68
C GLY A 49 6.61 10.08 -11.86
N ILE A 50 6.33 8.94 -11.22
CA ILE A 50 7.19 7.74 -11.26
C ILE A 50 7.33 7.20 -12.69
N ILE A 51 6.23 7.19 -13.43
CA ILE A 51 6.16 6.71 -14.82
C ILE A 51 6.26 7.83 -15.85
N SER A 52 6.57 9.05 -15.42
CA SER A 52 6.67 10.21 -16.30
C SER A 52 8.06 10.31 -16.94
N ILE A 53 8.16 11.08 -18.04
CA ILE A 53 9.47 11.38 -18.64
C ILE A 53 10.29 12.18 -17.61
N PRO A 54 11.54 11.77 -17.30
CA PRO A 54 12.34 12.35 -16.21
C PRO A 54 12.96 13.72 -16.59
N ILE A 55 12.10 14.67 -16.98
CA ILE A 55 12.47 16.04 -17.32
C ILE A 55 12.09 16.94 -16.14
N ASN A 56 13.09 17.52 -15.48
CA ASN A 56 12.88 18.39 -14.31
C ASN A 56 12.65 19.85 -14.71
N LEU A 57 11.44 20.16 -15.20
CA LEU A 57 11.01 21.53 -15.51
C LEU A 57 9.72 21.86 -14.74
N PRO A 58 9.48 23.11 -14.30
CA PRO A 58 8.40 23.45 -13.36
C PRO A 58 6.99 22.99 -13.74
N TRP A 59 6.71 22.79 -15.03
CA TRP A 59 5.42 22.36 -15.54
C TRP A 59 5.27 20.85 -15.73
N THR A 60 6.35 20.07 -15.57
CA THR A 60 6.33 18.63 -15.84
C THR A 60 5.80 17.82 -14.65
N PRO A 61 5.20 16.65 -14.90
CA PRO A 61 4.82 15.73 -13.81
C PRO A 61 6.02 15.32 -12.94
N PHE A 62 7.20 15.14 -13.55
CA PHE A 62 8.41 14.75 -12.82
C PHE A 62 8.84 15.80 -11.79
N ASN A 63 8.85 17.09 -12.16
CA ASN A 63 9.16 18.16 -11.20
C ASN A 63 8.13 18.23 -10.06
N ARG A 64 6.83 18.14 -10.38
CA ARG A 64 5.77 18.12 -9.36
C ARG A 64 5.91 16.94 -8.39
N ALA A 65 6.32 15.78 -8.89
CA ALA A 65 6.59 14.62 -8.07
C ALA A 65 7.82 14.80 -7.17
N ILE A 66 8.88 15.47 -7.65
CA ILE A 66 10.02 15.85 -6.79
C ILE A 66 9.57 16.76 -5.65
N GLU A 67 8.79 17.81 -5.95
CA GLU A 67 8.28 18.73 -4.92
C GLU A 67 7.38 18.01 -3.91
N ALA A 68 6.47 17.15 -4.39
CA ALA A 68 5.63 16.33 -3.53
C ALA A 68 6.46 15.37 -2.66
N SER A 69 7.49 14.75 -3.22
CA SER A 69 8.43 13.89 -2.51
C SER A 69 9.15 14.63 -1.38
N ASN A 70 9.58 15.87 -1.64
CA ASN A 70 10.23 16.71 -0.63
C ASN A 70 9.28 17.07 0.53
N LEU A 71 8.03 17.41 0.21
CA LEU A 71 6.99 17.65 1.21
C LEU A 71 6.75 16.41 2.07
N ILE A 72 6.54 15.25 1.45
CA ILE A 72 6.28 14.02 2.19
C ILE A 72 7.48 13.64 3.06
N ARG A 73 8.72 13.74 2.55
CA ARG A 73 9.92 13.51 3.36
C ARG A 73 9.99 14.42 4.59
N LYS A 74 9.61 15.69 4.44
CA LYS A 74 9.57 16.64 5.56
C LYS A 74 8.58 16.18 6.63
N GLU A 75 7.39 15.77 6.22
CA GLU A 75 6.35 15.24 7.11
C GLU A 75 6.77 13.93 7.78
N SER A 76 7.32 12.98 7.01
CA SER A 76 7.84 11.72 7.56
C SER A 76 8.94 11.96 8.60
N ARG A 77 9.83 12.94 8.40
CA ARG A 77 10.84 13.30 9.40
C ARG A 77 10.22 13.84 10.69
N ALA A 78 9.14 14.60 10.63
CA ALA A 78 8.43 15.07 11.82
C ALA A 78 7.86 13.88 12.61
N ILE A 79 7.22 12.94 11.92
CA ILE A 79 6.68 11.71 12.52
C ILE A 79 7.81 10.86 13.12
N ILE A 80 8.91 10.67 12.41
CA ILE A 80 10.10 9.93 12.87
C ILE A 80 10.65 10.52 14.17
N LYS A 81 10.81 11.86 14.23
CA LYS A 81 11.34 12.53 15.41
C LYS A 81 10.40 12.39 16.61
N GLN A 82 9.10 12.57 16.39
CA GLN A 82 8.10 12.37 17.45
C GLN A 82 8.13 10.92 17.94
N ARG A 83 8.17 9.95 17.03
CA ARG A 83 8.21 8.54 17.42
C ARG A 83 9.43 8.17 18.25
N LYS A 84 10.61 8.74 17.96
CA LYS A 84 11.81 8.55 18.79
C LYS A 84 11.60 9.03 20.22
N VAL A 85 10.98 10.20 20.40
CA VAL A 85 10.62 10.73 21.73
C VAL A 85 9.63 9.79 22.42
N ASP A 86 8.58 9.37 21.72
CA ASP A 86 7.56 8.50 22.29
C ASP A 86 8.12 7.13 22.74
N LEU A 87 9.09 6.58 22.01
CA LEU A 87 9.78 5.34 22.40
C LEU A 87 10.63 5.52 23.68
N ILE A 88 11.33 6.65 23.81
CA ILE A 88 12.14 6.96 25.00
C ILE A 88 11.24 7.17 26.22
N GLU A 89 10.10 7.85 26.03
CA GLU A 89 9.14 8.15 27.09
C GLU A 89 8.21 6.96 27.42
N GLY A 90 8.33 5.84 26.72
CA GLY A 90 7.47 4.65 26.90
C GLY A 90 6.02 4.86 26.43
N LYS A 91 5.76 5.87 25.61
CA LYS A 91 4.45 6.17 25.00
C LYS A 91 4.19 5.38 23.72
N ALA A 92 5.24 4.86 23.08
CA ALA A 92 5.15 3.97 21.92
C ALA A 92 5.82 2.63 22.21
N SER A 93 5.33 1.56 21.55
CA SER A 93 5.96 0.24 21.62
C SER A 93 6.98 0.03 20.50
N PRO A 94 8.11 -0.67 20.77
CA PRO A 94 9.03 -1.19 19.75
C PRO A 94 8.37 -2.01 18.63
N THR A 95 7.22 -2.64 18.91
CA THR A 95 6.50 -3.53 17.99
C THR A 95 5.18 -2.95 17.49
N GLN A 96 4.96 -1.65 17.70
CA GLN A 96 3.67 -1.01 17.39
C GLN A 96 3.36 -0.98 15.89
N ASP A 97 4.35 -0.63 15.07
CA ASP A 97 4.22 -0.50 13.62
C ASP A 97 5.60 -0.60 12.94
N ILE A 98 5.60 -0.52 11.61
CA ILE A 98 6.81 -0.61 10.79
C ILE A 98 7.81 0.51 11.12
N LEU A 99 7.37 1.73 11.41
CA LEU A 99 8.28 2.82 11.78
C LEU A 99 9.03 2.51 13.09
N SER A 100 8.34 2.03 14.12
CA SER A 100 8.99 1.59 15.36
C SER A 100 10.03 0.50 15.10
N HIS A 101 9.69 -0.48 14.25
CA HIS A 101 10.63 -1.52 13.84
C HIS A 101 11.85 -0.97 13.09
N MET A 102 11.66 -0.05 12.13
CA MET A 102 12.76 0.56 11.37
C MET A 102 13.70 1.39 12.24
N LEU A 103 13.17 2.06 13.27
CA LEU A 103 13.97 2.86 14.20
C LEU A 103 14.91 2.01 15.07
N LEU A 104 14.52 0.78 15.35
CA LEU A 104 15.25 -0.13 16.23
C LEU A 104 16.08 -1.16 15.46
N ALA A 105 15.77 -1.38 14.19
CA ALA A 105 16.53 -2.27 13.32
C ALA A 105 17.98 -1.80 13.17
N MET A 106 18.88 -2.78 13.18
CA MET A 106 20.30 -2.63 12.87
C MET A 106 20.62 -3.51 11.66
N ASP A 107 21.57 -3.09 10.83
CA ASP A 107 22.15 -3.95 9.79
C ASP A 107 23.15 -4.97 10.38
N GLU A 108 23.76 -5.76 9.50
CA GLU A 108 24.73 -6.80 9.87
C GLU A 108 25.97 -6.25 10.59
N ASP A 109 26.29 -4.97 10.39
CA ASP A 109 27.39 -4.25 11.02
C ASP A 109 26.97 -3.56 12.34
N GLY A 110 25.72 -3.73 12.77
CA GLY A 110 25.17 -3.10 13.98
C GLY A 110 24.80 -1.62 13.80
N LYS A 111 24.69 -1.12 12.58
CA LYS A 111 24.38 0.27 12.28
C LYS A 111 22.87 0.49 12.06
N HIS A 112 22.36 1.57 12.65
CA HIS A 112 20.98 2.01 12.44
C HIS A 112 20.78 2.75 11.13
N MET A 113 19.56 2.68 10.58
CA MET A 113 19.14 3.49 9.45
C MET A 113 19.15 4.98 9.80
N THR A 114 19.50 5.82 8.82
CA THR A 114 19.39 7.27 8.99
C THR A 114 17.92 7.71 8.89
N GLU A 115 17.58 8.89 9.43
CA GLU A 115 16.21 9.42 9.29
C GLU A 115 15.79 9.62 7.83
N LEU A 116 16.76 9.91 6.95
CA LEU A 116 16.50 10.03 5.52
C LEU A 116 16.17 8.67 4.91
N ASP A 117 16.94 7.62 5.21
CA ASP A 117 16.68 6.26 4.72
C ASP A 117 15.31 5.75 5.18
N ILE A 118 14.95 6.01 6.45
CA ILE A 118 13.65 5.65 7.00
C ILE A 118 12.54 6.41 6.27
N ALA A 119 12.69 7.71 6.07
CA ALA A 119 11.71 8.53 5.34
C ALA A 119 11.51 8.03 3.90
N ASP A 120 12.58 7.68 3.18
CA ASP A 120 12.50 7.13 1.83
C ASP A 120 11.85 5.75 1.79
N LYS A 121 12.11 4.88 2.78
CA LYS A 121 11.46 3.57 2.88
C LYS A 121 9.97 3.69 3.19
N ILE A 122 9.59 4.60 4.10
CA ILE A 122 8.19 4.91 4.40
C ILE A 122 7.46 5.40 3.15
N LEU A 123 8.10 6.30 2.39
CA LEU A 123 7.56 6.81 1.14
C LEU A 123 7.26 5.68 0.16
N GLY A 124 8.24 4.79 -0.06
CA GLY A 124 8.08 3.62 -0.93
C GLY A 124 6.98 2.66 -0.45
N LEU A 125 6.90 2.39 0.86
CA LEU A 125 5.87 1.54 1.44
C LEU A 125 4.47 2.11 1.27
N LEU A 126 4.27 3.40 1.50
CA LEU A 126 2.97 4.06 1.35
C LEU A 126 2.49 4.04 -0.11
N ILE A 127 3.38 4.26 -1.08
CA ILE A 127 3.05 4.16 -2.51
C ILE A 127 2.69 2.71 -2.86
N GLY A 128 3.57 1.76 -2.51
CA GLY A 128 3.37 0.34 -2.80
C GLY A 128 2.08 -0.21 -2.19
N GLY A 129 1.79 0.15 -0.94
CA GLY A 129 0.59 -0.28 -0.21
C GLY A 129 -0.70 0.37 -0.69
N ARG A 130 -0.66 1.62 -1.20
CA ARG A 130 -1.85 2.31 -1.72
C ARG A 130 -2.25 1.80 -3.09
N ASP A 131 -1.34 1.90 -4.06
CA ASP A 131 -1.69 1.82 -5.48
C ASP A 131 -1.99 0.38 -5.89
N THR A 132 -1.17 -0.58 -5.47
CA THR A 132 -1.37 -1.99 -5.83
C THR A 132 -2.64 -2.57 -5.18
N ALA A 133 -2.84 -2.33 -3.89
CA ALA A 133 -4.00 -2.81 -3.16
C ALA A 133 -5.30 -2.16 -3.65
N SER A 134 -5.30 -0.85 -3.93
CA SER A 134 -6.51 -0.17 -4.42
C SER A 134 -6.94 -0.67 -5.79
N ALA A 135 -5.98 -0.93 -6.69
CA ALA A 135 -6.25 -1.54 -7.99
C ALA A 135 -6.82 -2.95 -7.83
N ALA A 136 -6.19 -3.82 -7.03
CA ALA A 136 -6.64 -5.17 -6.78
C ALA A 136 -8.08 -5.21 -6.21
N CYS A 137 -8.35 -4.45 -5.15
CA CYS A 137 -9.69 -4.37 -4.55
C CYS A 137 -10.73 -3.83 -5.53
N THR A 138 -10.37 -2.85 -6.36
CA THR A 138 -11.27 -2.32 -7.39
C THR A 138 -11.66 -3.39 -8.41
N PHE A 139 -10.69 -4.17 -8.89
CA PHE A 139 -10.99 -5.26 -9.83
C PHE A 139 -11.77 -6.40 -9.17
N VAL A 140 -11.52 -6.71 -7.90
CA VAL A 140 -12.37 -7.66 -7.15
C VAL A 140 -13.82 -7.21 -7.16
N VAL A 141 -14.10 -5.95 -6.78
CA VAL A 141 -15.47 -5.42 -6.79
C VAL A 141 -16.07 -5.45 -8.21
N LYS A 142 -15.31 -5.05 -9.23
CA LYS A 142 -15.74 -5.09 -10.63
C LYS A 142 -16.16 -6.50 -11.05
N TYR A 143 -15.31 -7.50 -10.87
CA TYR A 143 -15.57 -8.85 -11.32
C TYR A 143 -16.69 -9.53 -10.53
N LEU A 144 -16.81 -9.26 -9.23
CA LEU A 144 -17.94 -9.74 -8.44
C LEU A 144 -19.27 -9.14 -8.93
N ALA A 145 -19.29 -7.86 -9.31
CA ALA A 145 -20.47 -7.22 -9.88
C ALA A 145 -20.86 -7.79 -11.25
N GLU A 146 -19.88 -8.19 -12.07
CA GLU A 146 -20.10 -8.75 -13.41
C GLU A 146 -20.39 -10.26 -13.40
N LEU A 147 -20.04 -10.97 -12.33
CA LEU A 147 -20.15 -12.43 -12.21
C LEU A 147 -21.00 -12.85 -11.00
N PRO A 148 -22.34 -12.76 -11.08
CA PRO A 148 -23.24 -13.02 -9.95
C PRO A 148 -23.06 -14.40 -9.32
N ALA A 149 -22.79 -15.44 -10.12
CA ALA A 149 -22.55 -16.78 -9.59
C ALA A 149 -21.32 -16.86 -8.68
N ILE A 150 -20.27 -16.08 -8.97
CA ILE A 150 -19.06 -15.99 -8.15
C ILE A 150 -19.33 -15.15 -6.90
N PHE A 151 -20.06 -14.04 -7.06
CA PHE A 151 -20.53 -13.23 -5.94
C PHE A 151 -21.33 -14.04 -4.93
N GLU A 152 -22.29 -14.85 -5.36
CA GLU A 152 -23.10 -15.68 -4.46
C GLU A 152 -22.26 -16.68 -3.66
N GLN A 153 -21.20 -17.23 -4.25
CA GLN A 153 -20.29 -18.14 -3.53
C GLN A 153 -19.43 -17.41 -2.50
N VAL A 154 -18.89 -16.24 -2.85
CA VAL A 154 -18.17 -15.37 -1.90
C VAL A 154 -19.13 -14.94 -0.78
N TYR A 155 -20.33 -14.49 -1.12
CA TYR A 155 -21.33 -14.07 -0.15
C TYR A 155 -21.70 -15.21 0.81
N LYS A 156 -21.93 -16.42 0.29
CA LYS A 156 -22.20 -17.61 1.11
C LYS A 156 -21.04 -17.89 2.08
N GLU A 157 -19.80 -17.90 1.60
CA GLU A 157 -18.61 -18.09 2.45
C GLU A 157 -18.53 -17.03 3.56
N GLN A 158 -18.70 -15.76 3.22
CA GLN A 158 -18.65 -14.66 4.19
C GLN A 158 -19.80 -14.73 5.20
N MET A 159 -20.99 -15.17 4.79
CA MET A 159 -22.13 -15.36 5.68
C MET A 159 -21.96 -16.56 6.62
N GLU A 160 -21.29 -17.63 6.18
CA GLU A 160 -20.94 -18.76 7.06
C GLU A 160 -19.95 -18.33 8.15
N ILE A 161 -18.92 -17.56 7.78
CA ILE A 161 -17.98 -16.97 8.75
C ILE A 161 -18.71 -16.02 9.69
N ALA A 162 -19.54 -15.10 9.19
CA ALA A 162 -20.28 -14.15 10.03
C ALA A 162 -21.19 -14.85 11.06
N LYS A 163 -21.80 -15.99 10.70
CA LYS A 163 -22.66 -16.79 11.59
C LYS A 163 -21.88 -17.52 12.69
N SER A 164 -20.61 -17.83 12.48
CA SER A 164 -19.79 -18.45 13.53
C SER A 164 -19.30 -17.47 14.59
N LYS A 165 -19.50 -16.15 14.38
CA LYS A 165 -19.03 -15.10 15.28
C LYS A 165 -20.07 -14.72 16.33
N ALA A 166 -19.59 -14.37 17.51
CA ALA A 166 -20.45 -13.77 18.54
C ALA A 166 -20.90 -12.35 18.12
N PRO A 167 -22.05 -11.86 18.62
CA PRO A 167 -22.50 -10.49 18.34
C PRO A 167 -21.43 -9.45 18.70
N GLY A 168 -21.03 -8.65 17.71
CA GLY A 168 -20.01 -7.60 17.87
C GLY A 168 -18.56 -8.09 17.83
N GLU A 169 -18.33 -9.38 17.64
CA GLU A 169 -16.97 -9.93 17.49
C GLU A 169 -16.39 -9.53 16.12
N LEU A 170 -15.20 -8.93 16.13
CA LEU A 170 -14.47 -8.57 14.91
C LEU A 170 -13.77 -9.77 14.28
N LEU A 171 -13.46 -9.67 12.99
CA LEU A 171 -12.67 -10.69 12.28
C LEU A 171 -11.33 -10.95 12.99
N ASN A 172 -10.95 -12.21 13.08
CA ASN A 172 -9.66 -12.67 13.59
C ASN A 172 -8.88 -13.43 12.50
N TRP A 173 -7.68 -13.92 12.83
CA TRP A 173 -6.82 -14.61 11.87
C TRP A 173 -7.40 -15.93 11.37
N ASP A 174 -8.11 -16.67 12.22
CA ASP A 174 -8.73 -17.95 11.84
C ASP A 174 -9.86 -17.72 10.83
N ASP A 175 -10.63 -16.63 10.98
CA ASP A 175 -11.66 -16.24 10.01
C ASP A 175 -11.06 -16.00 8.62
N ILE A 176 -9.94 -15.25 8.56
CA ILE A 176 -9.25 -14.96 7.29
C ILE A 176 -8.76 -16.26 6.63
N GLN A 177 -8.22 -17.20 7.41
CA GLN A 177 -7.78 -18.51 6.91
C GLN A 177 -8.94 -19.36 6.34
N ASN A 178 -10.17 -19.10 6.78
CA ASN A 178 -11.36 -19.77 6.27
C ASN A 178 -11.93 -19.13 5.00
N MET A 179 -11.46 -17.96 4.57
CA MET A 179 -11.88 -17.27 3.33
C MET A 179 -11.24 -17.87 2.06
N LYS A 180 -11.31 -19.19 1.90
CA LYS A 180 -10.57 -19.92 0.84
C LYS A 180 -11.07 -19.58 -0.56
N TYR A 181 -12.37 -19.50 -0.76
CA TYR A 181 -12.97 -19.13 -2.03
C TYR A 181 -12.71 -17.66 -2.36
N SER A 182 -12.86 -16.76 -1.38
CA SER A 182 -12.52 -15.34 -1.54
C SER A 182 -11.05 -15.14 -1.90
N TRP A 183 -10.14 -15.93 -1.33
CA TRP A 183 -8.72 -15.94 -1.69
C TRP A 183 -8.49 -16.38 -3.13
N ASN A 184 -9.16 -17.46 -3.57
CA ASN A 184 -9.09 -17.90 -4.97
C ASN A 184 -9.59 -16.81 -5.94
N VAL A 185 -10.66 -16.11 -5.58
CA VAL A 185 -11.15 -14.95 -6.35
C VAL A 185 -10.08 -13.86 -6.41
N ALA A 186 -9.46 -13.49 -5.29
CA ALA A 186 -8.39 -12.50 -5.29
C ALA A 186 -7.20 -12.92 -6.17
N CYS A 187 -6.80 -14.19 -6.13
CA CYS A 187 -5.76 -14.74 -6.99
C CYS A 187 -6.14 -14.67 -8.47
N GLU A 188 -7.36 -15.05 -8.83
CA GLU A 188 -7.85 -14.98 -10.21
C GLU A 188 -7.89 -13.54 -10.73
N VAL A 189 -8.30 -12.59 -9.88
CA VAL A 189 -8.25 -11.17 -10.20
C VAL A 189 -6.81 -10.69 -10.45
N LEU A 190 -5.86 -11.08 -9.61
CA LEU A 190 -4.45 -10.74 -9.80
C LEU A 190 -3.85 -11.39 -11.06
N MET A 191 -4.35 -12.56 -11.47
CA MET A 191 -3.97 -13.21 -12.72
C MET A 191 -4.52 -12.46 -13.94
N LEU A 192 -5.79 -12.04 -13.91
CA LEU A 192 -6.46 -11.37 -15.03
C LEU A 192 -6.11 -9.88 -15.16
N ALA A 193 -5.91 -9.20 -14.03
CA ALA A 193 -5.68 -7.77 -13.94
C ALA A 193 -4.58 -7.43 -12.92
N PRO A 194 -3.31 -7.85 -13.16
CA PRO A 194 -2.22 -7.55 -12.26
C PRO A 194 -1.98 -6.02 -12.17
N PRO A 195 -1.88 -5.43 -10.97
CA PRO A 195 -1.64 -4.00 -10.81
C PRO A 195 -0.33 -3.51 -11.44
N LEU A 196 0.68 -4.38 -11.50
CA LEU A 196 1.98 -4.11 -12.12
C LEU A 196 2.17 -5.03 -13.33
N GLN A 197 2.37 -4.44 -14.51
CA GLN A 197 2.42 -5.16 -15.78
C GLN A 197 3.79 -5.79 -16.09
N ALA A 198 4.87 -5.22 -15.55
CA ALA A 198 6.23 -5.71 -15.79
C ALA A 198 7.17 -5.26 -14.67
N ALA A 199 8.30 -5.96 -14.55
CA ALA A 199 9.44 -5.54 -13.75
C ALA A 199 10.60 -5.18 -14.68
N PHE A 200 11.28 -4.08 -14.40
CA PHE A 200 12.49 -3.70 -15.11
C PHE A 200 13.69 -4.42 -14.50
N LYS A 201 14.54 -5.00 -15.35
CA LYS A 201 15.78 -5.70 -14.98
C LYS A 201 16.88 -5.26 -15.94
N GLU A 202 18.09 -5.15 -15.41
CA GLU A 202 19.32 -4.93 -16.17
C GLU A 202 20.14 -6.22 -16.13
N VAL A 203 20.74 -6.58 -17.25
CA VAL A 203 21.52 -7.81 -17.38
C VAL A 203 22.95 -7.49 -16.95
N ILE A 204 23.33 -7.89 -15.75
CA ILE A 204 24.66 -7.55 -15.18
C ILE A 204 25.83 -8.31 -15.81
N ASN A 205 25.55 -9.41 -16.53
CA ASN A 205 26.53 -10.26 -17.20
C ASN A 205 25.90 -10.85 -18.46
N ASN A 206 26.69 -11.07 -19.51
CA ASN A 206 26.22 -11.77 -20.70
C ASN A 206 25.66 -13.15 -20.33
N ILE A 207 24.44 -13.47 -20.77
CA ILE A 207 23.79 -14.76 -20.50
C ILE A 207 23.33 -15.45 -21.79
N MET A 208 23.34 -16.78 -21.75
CA MET A 208 22.64 -17.62 -22.72
C MET A 208 21.37 -18.14 -22.07
N PHE A 209 20.21 -17.81 -22.65
CA PHE A 209 18.92 -18.30 -22.18
C PHE A 209 18.17 -18.98 -23.33
N ASN A 210 17.91 -20.28 -23.21
CA ASN A 210 17.24 -21.08 -24.25
C ASN A 210 17.84 -20.90 -25.66
N GLY A 211 19.17 -20.78 -25.75
CA GLY A 211 19.88 -20.57 -27.01
C GLY A 211 19.95 -19.12 -27.50
N PHE A 212 19.29 -18.18 -26.82
CA PHE A 212 19.40 -16.74 -27.09
C PHE A 212 20.52 -16.12 -26.27
N PHE A 213 21.40 -15.37 -26.94
CA PHE A 213 22.40 -14.54 -26.28
C PHE A 213 21.78 -13.21 -25.86
N ILE A 214 21.88 -12.88 -24.57
CA ILE A 214 21.42 -11.62 -24.00
C ILE A 214 22.65 -10.89 -23.46
N PRO A 215 23.05 -9.76 -24.05
CA PRO A 215 24.25 -9.03 -23.65
C PRO A 215 24.06 -8.33 -22.30
N ASN A 216 25.18 -8.02 -21.66
CA ASN A 216 25.24 -7.11 -20.53
C ASN A 216 24.76 -5.71 -20.94
N GLY A 217 23.95 -5.09 -20.08
CA GLY A 217 23.27 -3.81 -20.27
C GLY A 217 21.75 -3.99 -20.32
#